data_AF-A0A9D8N0J0-F1
#
_entry.id   AF-A0A9D8N0J0-F1
#
_cell.length_a   1.000
_cell.length_b   1.000
_cell.length_c   1.000
_cell.angle_alpha   90.00
_cell.angle_beta   90.00
_cell.angle_gamma   90.00
#
_symmetry.space_group_name_H-M   'P 1'
#
loop_
_entity.id
_entity.type
_entity.pdbx_description
1 polymer ?
#
loop_
_entity_poly.entity_id
_entity_poly.type
_entity_poly.pdbx_seq_one_letter_code
_entity_poly.pdbx_strand_id
1 'polypeptide(L)'
;MFCQKCGAPVEGGATVCPSCGADITDRSEKSVDEQVSLNKNCDVREKDIDEMKRSVDHFSQKRAEYNEYDNVVFLVGQMIKIGKRHSLLIWGIILLVLNVAGLSMGGKLLSFFPGDKERLYSAICIALFVANIIGSCLLIGSYVVYTIRRNRHYEYCVERLSSLTGELNCHYHAYGECPLAADYTNPSNLIAVLELLESGGANSIKEALAILTDKSERRLETERKSFAEIEEVMTLNGNKLGVMFYSADIFY
;
A
#
# COMPACT_ATOMS: atom_id res chain seq x y z
N MET A 1 13.67 57.95 -24.56
CA MET A 1 13.29 56.56 -24.23
C MET A 1 12.58 56.56 -22.87
N PHE A 2 11.85 55.52 -22.47
CA PHE A 2 11.18 55.48 -21.16
C PHE A 2 11.78 54.35 -20.30
N CYS A 3 11.93 54.56 -19.00
CA CYS A 3 12.42 53.54 -18.08
C CYS A 3 11.36 52.44 -17.90
N GLN A 4 11.71 51.17 -18.10
CA GLN A 4 10.74 50.07 -17.96
C GLN A 4 10.33 49.77 -16.51
N LYS A 5 11.12 50.23 -15.52
CA LYS A 5 10.83 50.02 -14.10
C LYS A 5 9.83 51.03 -13.54
N CYS A 6 9.95 52.30 -13.93
CA CYS A 6 9.13 53.39 -13.36
C CYS A 6 8.35 54.22 -14.38
N GLY A 7 8.51 53.97 -15.69
CA GLY A 7 7.82 54.68 -16.76
C GLY A 7 8.30 56.11 -17.03
N ALA A 8 9.30 56.62 -16.29
CA ALA A 8 9.79 57.98 -16.47
C ALA A 8 10.53 58.17 -17.82
N PRO A 9 10.40 59.34 -18.47
CA PRO A 9 11.17 59.66 -19.66
C PRO A 9 12.66 59.79 -19.33
N VAL A 10 13.50 59.23 -20.20
CA VAL A 10 14.95 59.22 -20.09
C VAL A 10 15.56 59.72 -21.40
N GLU A 11 16.54 60.61 -21.27
CA GLU A 11 17.30 61.17 -22.39
C GLU A 11 18.12 60.09 -23.11
N GLY A 12 18.29 60.24 -24.42
CA GLY A 12 19.03 59.28 -25.25
C GLY A 12 20.49 59.23 -24.85
N GLY A 13 20.96 58.07 -24.38
CA GLY A 13 22.35 57.84 -23.97
C GLY A 13 22.59 57.73 -22.45
N ALA A 14 21.56 57.93 -21.62
CA ALA A 14 21.69 57.74 -20.19
C ALA A 14 21.72 56.25 -19.80
N THR A 15 22.72 55.84 -19.02
CA THR A 15 22.89 54.47 -18.56
C THR A 15 22.07 54.15 -17.32
N VAL A 16 21.68 55.15 -16.52
CA VAL A 16 20.90 54.95 -15.29
C VAL A 16 19.68 55.87 -15.31
N CYS A 17 18.53 55.36 -14.86
CA CYS A 17 17.31 56.13 -14.75
C CYS A 17 17.45 57.19 -13.64
N PRO A 18 17.34 58.49 -13.97
CA PRO A 18 17.47 59.55 -12.96
C PRO A 18 16.32 59.57 -11.95
N SER A 19 15.19 58.92 -12.27
CA SER A 19 13.99 58.94 -11.43
C SER A 19 13.93 57.78 -10.43
N CYS A 20 14.47 56.60 -10.77
CA CYS A 20 14.41 55.42 -9.89
C CYS A 20 15.77 54.72 -9.65
N GLY A 21 16.85 55.21 -10.25
CA GLY A 21 18.19 54.64 -10.13
C GLY A 21 18.39 53.30 -10.84
N ALA A 22 17.43 52.84 -11.64
CA ALA A 22 17.56 51.57 -12.37
C ALA A 22 18.52 51.71 -13.56
N ASP A 23 19.42 50.74 -13.72
CA ASP A 23 20.29 50.64 -14.89
C ASP A 23 19.45 50.36 -16.15
N ILE A 24 19.70 51.11 -17.21
CA ILE A 24 19.00 51.07 -18.50
C ILE A 24 19.88 50.41 -19.56
N THR A 25 21.15 50.13 -19.25
CA THR A 25 22.07 49.45 -20.17
C THR A 25 21.77 47.96 -20.35
N ASP A 26 20.90 47.37 -19.52
CA ASP A 26 20.40 46.01 -19.67
C ASP A 26 19.31 45.90 -20.75
N ARG A 27 19.69 46.17 -22.01
CA ARG A 27 19.05 45.52 -23.15
C ARG A 27 19.43 44.04 -23.11
N SER A 28 18.67 43.25 -22.35
CA SER A 28 18.15 41.94 -22.76
C SER A 28 19.05 41.13 -23.71
N GLU A 29 20.29 40.86 -23.32
CA GLU A 29 20.97 39.64 -23.71
C GLU A 29 20.76 38.67 -22.54
N LYS A 30 19.56 38.07 -22.46
CA LYS A 30 19.52 36.70 -21.93
C LYS A 30 20.48 35.94 -22.84
N SER A 31 21.63 35.58 -22.29
CA SER A 31 22.72 34.97 -23.03
C SER A 31 22.17 33.89 -23.97
N VAL A 32 22.71 33.82 -25.18
CA VAL A 32 22.32 32.80 -26.17
C VAL A 32 22.36 31.39 -25.54
N ASP A 33 23.25 31.17 -24.57
CA ASP A 33 23.33 29.93 -23.78
C ASP A 33 22.09 29.65 -22.92
N GLU A 34 21.44 30.66 -22.33
CA GLU A 34 20.23 30.47 -21.52
C GLU A 34 18.98 30.21 -22.38
N GLN A 35 18.88 30.84 -23.55
CA GLN A 35 17.79 30.53 -24.50
C GLN A 35 17.99 29.17 -25.19
N VAL A 36 19.23 28.80 -25.53
CA VAL A 36 19.56 27.48 -26.10
C VAL A 36 19.32 26.35 -25.09
N SER A 37 19.61 26.56 -23.80
CA SER A 37 19.33 25.57 -22.76
C SER A 37 17.82 25.41 -22.49
N LEU A 38 17.04 26.49 -22.53
CA LEU A 38 15.57 26.42 -22.46
C LEU A 38 14.96 25.68 -23.67
N ASN A 39 15.44 25.95 -24.89
CA ASN A 39 14.95 25.27 -26.09
C ASN A 39 15.30 23.77 -26.08
N LYS A 40 16.52 23.42 -25.68
CA LYS A 40 16.93 22.01 -25.53
C LYS A 40 16.08 21.25 -24.51
N ASN A 41 15.71 21.89 -23.40
CA ASN A 41 14.86 21.25 -22.39
C ASN A 41 13.41 21.06 -22.89
N CYS A 42 12.91 21.98 -23.72
CA CYS A 42 11.60 21.85 -24.36
C CYS A 42 11.56 20.66 -25.32
N ASP A 43 12.60 20.51 -26.16
CA ASP A 43 12.73 19.41 -27.11
C ASP A 43 12.85 18.03 -26.43
N VAL A 44 13.56 17.97 -25.29
CA VAL A 44 13.71 16.72 -24.51
C VAL A 44 12.39 16.31 -23.88
N ARG A 45 11.64 17.24 -23.29
CA ARG A 45 10.34 16.96 -22.67
C ARG A 45 9.31 16.48 -23.69
N GLU A 46 9.27 17.09 -24.88
CA GLU A 46 8.35 16.68 -25.94
C GLU A 46 8.66 15.25 -26.42
N LYS A 47 9.95 14.92 -26.59
CA LYS A 47 10.39 13.56 -26.89
C LYS A 47 10.00 12.55 -25.81
N ASP A 48 10.16 12.91 -24.54
CA ASP A 48 9.76 12.08 -23.40
C ASP A 48 8.24 11.84 -23.36
N ILE A 49 7.43 12.86 -23.68
CA ILE A 49 5.97 12.74 -23.79
C ILE A 49 5.58 11.78 -24.92
N ASP A 50 6.18 11.92 -26.10
CA ASP A 50 5.90 11.06 -27.24
C ASP A 50 6.29 9.60 -26.98
N GLU A 51 7.42 9.38 -26.32
CA GLU A 51 7.85 8.04 -25.90
C GLU A 51 6.90 7.43 -24.87
N MET A 52 6.42 8.25 -23.92
CA MET A 52 5.46 7.80 -22.92
C MET A 52 4.10 7.45 -23.54
N LYS A 53 3.63 8.23 -24.53
CA LYS A 53 2.40 7.91 -25.28
C LYS A 53 2.50 6.56 -25.97
N ARG A 54 3.62 6.29 -26.65
CA ARG A 54 3.88 4.97 -27.27
C ARG A 54 3.91 3.85 -26.24
N SER A 55 4.53 4.07 -25.09
CA SER A 55 4.54 3.11 -23.99
C SER A 55 3.12 2.82 -23.49
N VAL A 56 2.30 3.86 -23.24
CA VAL A 56 0.90 3.71 -22.82
C VAL A 56 0.11 2.91 -23.85
N ASP A 57 0.23 3.23 -25.14
CA ASP A 57 -0.48 2.54 -26.20
C ASP A 57 -0.12 1.05 -26.28
N HIS A 58 1.17 0.71 -26.12
CA HIS A 58 1.62 -0.68 -26.09
C HIS A 58 1.10 -1.43 -24.85
N PHE A 59 1.36 -0.90 -23.65
CA PHE A 59 1.03 -1.59 -22.40
C PHE A 59 -0.46 -1.62 -22.09
N SER A 60 -1.25 -0.68 -22.61
CA SER A 60 -2.71 -0.66 -22.44
C SER A 60 -3.42 -1.85 -23.08
N GLN A 61 -2.80 -2.51 -24.08
CA GLN A 61 -3.36 -3.70 -24.73
C GLN A 61 -3.60 -4.85 -23.75
N LYS A 62 -2.75 -4.97 -22.72
CA LYS A 62 -2.82 -5.98 -21.65
C LYS A 62 -3.22 -5.41 -20.30
N ARG A 63 -3.99 -4.31 -20.28
CA ARG A 63 -4.36 -3.62 -19.04
C ARG A 63 -5.07 -4.53 -18.03
N ALA A 64 -5.88 -5.48 -18.51
CA ALA A 64 -6.59 -6.41 -17.63
C ALA A 64 -5.63 -7.32 -16.86
N GLU A 65 -4.59 -7.82 -17.54
CA GLU A 65 -3.56 -8.70 -16.98
C GLU A 65 -2.65 -7.96 -16.00
N TYR A 66 -2.29 -6.70 -16.28
CA TYR A 66 -1.58 -5.85 -15.32
C TYR A 66 -2.41 -5.59 -14.05
N ASN A 67 -3.70 -5.31 -14.20
CA ASN A 67 -4.59 -5.13 -13.05
C ASN A 67 -4.78 -6.45 -12.27
N GLU A 68 -4.88 -7.59 -12.97
CA GLU A 68 -4.95 -8.90 -12.33
C GLU A 68 -3.66 -9.19 -11.54
N TYR A 69 -2.50 -8.90 -12.12
CA TYR A 69 -1.21 -9.02 -11.46
C TYR A 69 -1.17 -8.24 -10.14
N ASP A 70 -1.51 -6.95 -10.17
CA ASP A 70 -1.54 -6.10 -8.96
C ASP A 70 -2.50 -6.65 -7.90
N ASN A 71 -3.70 -7.11 -8.32
CA ASN A 71 -4.67 -7.71 -7.43
C ASN A 71 -4.13 -9.00 -6.78
N VAL A 72 -3.47 -9.86 -7.56
CA VAL A 72 -2.89 -11.11 -7.05
C VAL A 72 -1.72 -10.83 -6.11
N VAL A 73 -0.82 -9.90 -6.45
CA VAL A 73 0.27 -9.45 -5.57
C VAL A 73 -0.30 -8.95 -4.24
N PHE A 74 -1.32 -8.09 -4.29
CA PHE A 74 -2.00 -7.57 -3.11
C PHE A 74 -2.63 -8.68 -2.26
N LEU A 75 -3.33 -9.63 -2.88
CA LEU A 75 -3.94 -10.76 -2.19
C LEU A 75 -2.89 -11.67 -1.53
N VAL A 76 -1.79 -11.96 -2.22
CA VAL A 76 -0.66 -12.74 -1.69
C VAL A 76 -0.04 -12.01 -0.49
N GLY A 77 0.19 -10.70 -0.60
CA GLY A 77 0.67 -9.85 0.50
C GLY A 77 -0.26 -9.87 1.71
N GLN A 78 -1.57 -9.72 1.50
CA GLN A 78 -2.57 -9.85 2.57
C GLN A 78 -2.56 -11.23 3.22
N MET A 79 -2.46 -12.30 2.42
CA MET A 79 -2.43 -13.66 2.93
C MET A 79 -1.16 -13.92 3.76
N ILE A 80 0.01 -13.41 3.39
CA ILE A 80 1.22 -13.55 4.22
C ILE A 80 1.01 -12.89 5.59
N LYS A 81 0.41 -11.69 5.62
CA LYS A 81 0.13 -10.93 6.85
C LYS A 81 -0.84 -11.67 7.78
N ILE A 82 -1.93 -12.19 7.24
CA ILE A 82 -2.95 -12.93 8.02
C ILE A 82 -2.39 -14.26 8.55
N GLY A 83 -1.29 -14.77 7.98
CA GLY A 83 -0.66 -16.06 8.32
C GLY A 83 -0.18 -16.12 9.76
N LYS A 84 0.18 -14.97 10.32
CA LYS A 84 0.71 -14.86 11.68
C LYS A 84 -0.35 -14.98 12.78
N ARG A 85 -1.65 -15.00 12.46
CA ARG A 85 -2.72 -15.12 13.46
C ARG A 85 -2.93 -16.58 13.90
N HIS A 86 -1.95 -17.13 14.62
CA HIS A 86 -2.08 -18.41 15.34
C HIS A 86 -3.07 -18.36 16.53
N SER A 87 -3.58 -17.17 16.84
CA SER A 87 -4.44 -16.90 18.00
C SER A 87 -5.64 -17.86 18.12
N LEU A 88 -6.37 -18.15 17.03
CA LEU A 88 -7.56 -19.02 17.11
C LEU A 88 -7.24 -20.48 17.48
N LEU A 89 -6.13 -21.01 16.98
CA LEU A 89 -5.70 -22.38 17.29
C LEU A 89 -5.25 -22.47 18.76
N ILE A 90 -4.51 -21.45 19.22
CA ILE A 90 -4.07 -21.33 20.62
C ILE A 90 -5.29 -21.25 21.54
N TRP A 91 -6.31 -20.44 21.22
CA TRP A 91 -7.55 -20.37 21.99
C TRP A 91 -8.32 -21.69 22.01
N GLY A 92 -8.42 -22.39 20.87
CA GLY A 92 -9.03 -23.72 20.80
C GLY A 92 -8.33 -24.74 21.69
N ILE A 93 -6.99 -24.75 21.69
CA ILE A 93 -6.19 -25.64 22.55
C ILE A 93 -6.33 -25.25 24.03
N ILE A 94 -6.26 -23.96 24.37
CA ILE A 94 -6.42 -23.49 25.75
C ILE A 94 -7.79 -23.88 26.30
N LEU A 95 -8.87 -23.68 25.53
CA LEU A 95 -10.21 -24.09 25.93
C LEU A 95 -10.31 -25.61 26.13
N LEU A 96 -9.68 -26.40 25.26
CA LEU A 96 -9.63 -27.85 25.42
C LEU A 96 -8.93 -28.25 26.72
N VAL A 97 -7.76 -27.65 27.01
CA VAL A 97 -6.98 -27.92 28.23
C VAL A 97 -7.75 -27.49 29.49
N LEU A 98 -8.40 -26.32 29.46
CA LEU A 98 -9.23 -25.84 30.57
C LEU A 98 -10.42 -26.77 30.84
N ASN A 99 -11.04 -27.32 29.79
CA ASN A 99 -12.10 -28.31 29.95
C ASN A 99 -11.60 -29.59 30.62
N VAL A 100 -10.44 -30.12 30.18
CA VAL A 100 -9.83 -31.32 30.78
C VAL A 100 -9.46 -31.08 32.25
N ALA A 101 -8.88 -29.91 32.56
CA ALA A 101 -8.56 -29.53 33.94
C ALA A 101 -9.83 -29.40 34.79
N GLY A 102 -10.89 -28.77 34.27
CA GLY A 102 -12.19 -28.64 34.92
C GLY A 102 -12.81 -29.99 35.26
N LEU A 103 -12.69 -31.00 34.38
CA LEU A 103 -13.16 -32.36 34.64
C LEU A 103 -12.41 -32.98 35.83
N SER A 104 -11.09 -32.82 35.87
CA SER A 104 -10.24 -33.37 36.94
C SER A 104 -10.54 -32.76 38.32
N MET A 105 -10.91 -31.47 38.35
CA MET A 105 -11.31 -30.77 39.57
C MET A 105 -12.77 -31.03 39.95
N GLY A 106 -13.67 -31.08 38.98
CA GLY A 106 -15.09 -31.35 39.17
C GLY A 106 -15.36 -32.72 39.79
N GLY A 107 -14.57 -33.74 39.43
CA GLY A 107 -14.65 -35.06 40.08
C GLY A 107 -14.37 -35.03 41.59
N LYS A 108 -13.47 -34.14 42.05
CA LYS A 108 -13.19 -33.91 43.48
C LYS A 108 -14.23 -33.03 44.16
N LEU A 109 -14.85 -32.11 43.41
CA LEU A 109 -15.89 -31.22 43.93
C LEU A 109 -17.22 -31.96 44.15
N LEU A 110 -17.55 -32.90 43.26
CA LEU A 110 -18.75 -33.73 43.35
C LEU A 110 -18.76 -34.64 44.59
N SER A 111 -17.59 -35.08 45.08
CA SER A 111 -17.51 -35.86 46.33
C SER A 111 -17.81 -35.06 47.62
N PHE A 112 -18.02 -33.74 47.53
CA PHE A 112 -18.18 -32.87 48.70
C PHE A 112 -19.65 -32.58 49.08
N PHE A 113 -20.61 -32.85 48.20
CA PHE A 113 -22.03 -32.52 48.43
C PHE A 113 -22.86 -33.79 48.58
N PRO A 114 -23.22 -34.27 49.79
CA PRO A 114 -24.09 -35.44 49.97
C PRO A 114 -25.60 -35.13 49.79
N GLY A 115 -26.33 -35.87 48.94
CA GLY A 115 -27.80 -35.89 48.83
C GLY A 115 -28.39 -36.15 47.42
N ASP A 116 -29.70 -36.41 47.32
CA ASP A 116 -30.40 -36.70 46.04
C ASP A 116 -30.29 -35.60 44.96
N LYS A 117 -29.97 -34.36 45.36
CA LYS A 117 -29.69 -33.25 44.43
C LYS A 117 -28.39 -33.44 43.64
N GLU A 118 -27.47 -34.30 44.09
CA GLU A 118 -26.21 -34.63 43.40
C GLU A 118 -26.43 -35.16 41.98
N ARG A 119 -27.45 -35.99 41.78
CA ARG A 119 -27.70 -36.64 40.48
C ARG A 119 -28.08 -35.63 39.42
N LEU A 120 -28.82 -34.59 39.79
CA LEU A 120 -29.21 -33.52 38.87
C LEU A 120 -28.00 -32.63 38.53
N TYR A 121 -27.23 -32.19 39.53
CA TYR A 121 -26.06 -31.34 39.29
C TYR A 121 -24.97 -32.06 38.49
N SER A 122 -24.69 -33.33 38.81
CA SER A 122 -23.72 -34.14 38.06
C SER A 122 -24.16 -34.34 36.60
N ALA A 123 -25.44 -34.64 36.35
CA ALA A 123 -25.97 -34.76 34.99
C ALA A 123 -25.83 -33.46 34.19
N ILE A 124 -26.15 -32.30 34.81
CA ILE A 124 -25.99 -30.99 34.16
C ILE A 124 -24.51 -30.69 33.85
N CYS A 125 -23.61 -30.94 34.79
CA CYS A 125 -22.18 -30.73 34.58
C CYS A 125 -21.62 -31.60 33.46
N ILE A 126 -22.01 -32.87 33.40
CA ILE A 126 -21.62 -33.80 32.32
C ILE A 126 -22.16 -33.29 30.97
N ALA A 127 -23.43 -32.86 30.92
CA ALA A 127 -24.02 -32.34 29.69
C ALA A 127 -23.30 -31.07 29.18
N LEU A 128 -22.97 -30.13 30.07
CA LEU A 128 -22.22 -28.92 29.71
C LEU A 128 -20.79 -29.25 29.25
N PHE A 129 -20.16 -30.24 29.87
CA PHE A 129 -18.83 -30.69 29.47
C PHE A 129 -18.82 -31.31 28.06
N VAL A 130 -19.77 -32.22 27.81
CA VAL A 130 -19.93 -32.83 26.48
C VAL A 130 -20.20 -31.76 25.42
N ALA A 131 -21.07 -30.80 25.71
CA ALA A 131 -21.36 -29.68 24.81
C ALA A 131 -20.10 -28.83 24.51
N ASN A 132 -19.27 -28.53 25.53
CA ASN A 132 -18.02 -27.79 25.35
C ASN A 132 -16.96 -28.56 24.54
N ILE A 133 -16.84 -29.88 24.74
CA ILE A 133 -15.96 -30.72 23.92
C ILE A 133 -16.42 -30.66 22.46
N ILE A 134 -17.71 -30.87 22.21
CA ILE A 134 -18.26 -30.84 20.84
C ILE A 134 -17.98 -29.47 20.21
N GLY A 135 -18.24 -28.37 20.92
CA GLY A 135 -17.96 -27.02 20.44
C GLY A 135 -16.48 -26.80 20.12
N SER A 136 -15.58 -27.24 21.01
CA SER A 136 -14.13 -27.12 20.81
C SER A 136 -13.65 -27.94 19.60
N CYS A 137 -14.15 -29.16 19.44
CA CYS A 137 -13.86 -30.00 18.27
C CYS A 137 -14.36 -29.37 16.98
N LEU A 138 -15.56 -28.77 16.96
CA LEU A 138 -16.08 -28.06 15.79
C LEU A 138 -15.25 -26.81 15.46
N LEU A 139 -14.82 -26.04 16.46
CA LEU A 139 -13.94 -24.89 16.26
C LEU A 139 -12.59 -25.31 15.67
N ILE A 140 -11.94 -26.33 16.23
CA ILE A 140 -10.66 -26.85 15.72
C ILE A 140 -10.85 -27.41 14.30
N GLY A 141 -11.89 -28.20 14.06
CA GLY A 141 -12.20 -28.75 12.74
C GLY A 141 -12.43 -27.66 11.69
N SER A 142 -13.22 -26.64 12.02
CA SER A 142 -13.46 -25.49 11.13
C SER A 142 -12.18 -24.71 10.84
N TYR A 143 -11.30 -24.54 11.84
CA TYR A 143 -9.99 -23.92 11.65
C TYR A 143 -9.10 -24.73 10.71
N VAL A 144 -9.02 -26.06 10.87
CA VAL A 144 -8.24 -26.93 9.99
C VAL A 144 -8.75 -26.89 8.56
N VAL A 145 -10.08 -26.92 8.36
CA VAL A 145 -10.66 -26.79 7.01
C VAL A 145 -10.35 -25.42 6.42
N TYR A 146 -10.44 -24.36 7.22
CA TYR A 146 -10.09 -23.00 6.81
C TYR A 146 -8.62 -22.90 6.39
N THR A 147 -7.67 -23.45 7.16
CA THR A 147 -6.24 -23.41 6.82
C THR A 147 -5.92 -24.21 5.56
N ILE A 148 -6.52 -25.38 5.37
CA ILE A 148 -6.35 -26.17 4.14
C ILE A 148 -6.86 -25.40 2.93
N ARG A 149 -8.08 -24.85 3.01
CA ARG A 149 -8.68 -24.08 1.91
C ARG A 149 -7.82 -22.85 1.58
N ARG A 150 -7.33 -22.18 2.62
CA ARG A 150 -6.46 -21.02 2.49
C ARG A 150 -5.13 -21.37 1.85
N ASN A 151 -4.47 -22.46 2.26
CA ASN A 151 -3.21 -22.89 1.67
C ASN A 151 -3.38 -23.23 0.18
N ARG A 152 -4.46 -23.93 -0.19
CA ARG A 152 -4.78 -24.18 -1.60
C ARG A 152 -4.99 -22.89 -2.40
N HIS A 153 -5.72 -21.93 -1.83
CA HIS A 153 -5.93 -20.63 -2.47
C HIS A 153 -4.62 -19.83 -2.59
N TYR A 154 -3.74 -19.94 -1.60
CA TYR A 154 -2.42 -19.32 -1.64
C TYR A 154 -1.54 -19.93 -2.74
N GLU A 155 -1.46 -21.26 -2.83
CA GLU A 155 -0.74 -21.97 -3.90
C GLU A 155 -1.26 -21.56 -5.28
N TYR A 156 -2.58 -21.52 -5.46
CA TYR A 156 -3.20 -21.04 -6.69
C TYR A 156 -2.79 -19.59 -7.03
N CYS A 157 -2.82 -18.68 -6.05
CA CYS A 157 -2.39 -17.29 -6.28
C CYS A 157 -0.91 -17.19 -6.65
N VAL A 158 -0.03 -17.98 -6.02
CA VAL A 158 1.40 -17.98 -6.31
C VAL A 158 1.69 -18.52 -7.72
N GLU A 159 1.02 -19.61 -8.12
CA GLU A 159 1.13 -20.15 -9.47
C GLU A 159 0.61 -19.15 -10.51
N ARG A 160 -0.55 -18.54 -10.25
CA ARG A 160 -1.11 -17.51 -11.13
C ARG A 160 -0.20 -16.29 -11.24
N LEU A 161 0.41 -15.87 -10.13
CA LEU A 161 1.38 -14.79 -10.10
C LEU A 161 2.57 -15.11 -11.00
N SER A 162 3.16 -16.31 -10.87
CA SER A 162 4.28 -16.73 -11.71
C SER A 162 3.93 -16.77 -13.20
N SER A 163 2.73 -17.22 -13.56
CA SER A 163 2.24 -17.20 -14.94
C SER A 163 2.13 -15.78 -15.48
N LEU A 164 1.47 -14.89 -14.73
CA LEU A 164 1.30 -13.48 -15.10
C LEU A 164 2.65 -12.76 -15.22
N THR A 165 3.57 -12.98 -14.29
CA THR A 165 4.93 -12.41 -14.37
C THR A 165 5.62 -12.85 -15.66
N GLY A 166 5.53 -14.13 -16.04
CA GLY A 166 6.11 -14.63 -17.29
C GLY A 166 5.50 -13.95 -18.53
N GLU A 167 4.17 -13.88 -18.60
CA GLU A 167 3.44 -13.26 -19.70
C GLU A 167 3.71 -11.77 -19.84
N LEU A 168 3.70 -11.03 -18.72
CA LEU A 168 3.97 -9.60 -18.68
C LEU A 168 5.43 -9.29 -18.99
N ASN A 169 6.37 -10.12 -18.53
CA ASN A 169 7.78 -9.94 -18.85
C ASN A 169 8.06 -10.17 -20.34
N CYS A 170 7.41 -11.15 -20.97
CA CYS A 170 7.48 -11.33 -22.42
C CYS A 170 6.90 -10.10 -23.16
N HIS A 171 5.78 -9.56 -22.68
CA HIS A 171 5.15 -8.36 -23.25
C HIS A 171 6.02 -7.11 -23.10
N TYR A 172 6.71 -6.98 -21.97
CA TYR A 172 7.69 -5.94 -21.70
C TYR A 172 8.89 -6.03 -22.65
N HIS A 173 9.48 -7.21 -22.81
CA HIS A 173 10.59 -7.41 -23.73
C HIS A 173 10.19 -7.23 -25.21
N ALA A 174 8.93 -7.46 -25.57
CA ALA A 174 8.42 -7.20 -26.90
C ALA A 174 8.39 -5.70 -27.26
N TYR A 175 8.38 -4.80 -26.28
CA TYR A 175 8.47 -3.35 -26.52
C TYR A 175 9.86 -2.92 -27.01
N GLY A 176 10.92 -3.64 -26.61
CA GLY A 176 12.31 -3.29 -26.91
C GLY A 176 12.96 -2.46 -25.81
N GLU A 177 13.53 -1.30 -26.16
CA GLU A 177 14.21 -0.41 -25.22
C GLU A 177 13.19 0.48 -24.47
N CYS A 178 12.61 -0.07 -23.39
CA CYS A 178 11.72 0.71 -22.52
C CYS A 178 12.55 1.60 -21.58
N PRO A 179 12.25 2.91 -21.45
CA PRO A 179 12.93 3.80 -20.50
C PRO A 179 12.58 3.51 -19.03
N LEU A 180 11.59 2.65 -18.79
CA LEU A 180 11.06 2.31 -17.47
C LEU A 180 11.38 0.85 -17.13
N ALA A 181 11.59 0.59 -15.83
CA ALA A 181 11.67 -0.79 -15.35
C ALA A 181 10.29 -1.47 -15.41
N ALA A 182 10.28 -2.80 -15.55
CA ALA A 182 9.06 -3.60 -15.71
C ALA A 182 7.98 -3.29 -14.65
N ASP A 183 8.38 -3.07 -13.40
CA ASP A 183 7.48 -2.78 -12.27
C ASP A 183 6.67 -1.48 -12.44
N TYR A 184 7.18 -0.53 -13.24
CA TYR A 184 6.52 0.76 -13.51
C TYR A 184 5.74 0.77 -14.82
N THR A 185 5.68 -0.35 -15.55
CA THR A 185 4.99 -0.44 -16.86
C THR A 185 3.50 -0.70 -16.77
N ASN A 186 2.93 -0.75 -15.56
CA ASN A 186 1.48 -0.80 -15.42
C ASN A 186 0.84 0.43 -16.10
N PRO A 187 -0.15 0.25 -16.99
CA PRO A 187 -0.79 1.36 -17.72
C PRO A 187 -1.29 2.50 -16.82
N SER A 188 -1.75 2.18 -15.61
CA SER A 188 -2.22 3.20 -14.66
C SER A 188 -1.09 4.10 -14.17
N ASN A 189 0.11 3.54 -13.95
CA ASN A 189 1.29 4.31 -13.56
C ASN A 189 1.81 5.15 -14.73
N LEU A 190 1.81 4.58 -15.94
CA LEU A 190 2.23 5.29 -17.16
C LEU A 190 1.33 6.50 -17.47
N ILE A 191 0.01 6.35 -17.32
CA ILE A 191 -0.93 7.47 -17.48
C ILE A 191 -0.64 8.57 -16.45
N ALA A 192 -0.39 8.21 -15.18
CA ALA A 192 -0.05 9.20 -14.15
C ALA A 192 1.28 9.93 -14.45
N VAL A 193 2.28 9.22 -14.98
CA VAL A 193 3.54 9.84 -15.44
C VAL A 193 3.28 10.79 -16.60
N LEU A 194 2.50 10.37 -17.59
CA LEU A 194 2.14 11.19 -18.75
C LEU A 194 1.41 12.47 -18.34
N GLU A 195 0.44 12.38 -17.43
CA GLU A 195 -0.28 13.54 -16.90
C GLU A 195 0.65 14.54 -16.19
N LEU A 196 1.65 14.07 -15.44
CA LEU A 196 2.65 14.93 -14.81
C LEU A 196 3.55 15.63 -15.84
N LEU A 197 3.93 14.93 -16.91
CA LEU A 197 4.72 15.51 -17.99
C LEU A 197 3.91 16.52 -18.81
N GLU A 198 2.64 16.23 -19.14
CA GLU A 198 1.79 17.14 -19.91
C GLU A 198 1.41 18.39 -19.11
N SER A 199 1.12 18.25 -17.81
CA SER A 199 0.84 19.39 -16.92
C SER A 199 2.06 20.26 -16.61
N GLY A 200 3.28 19.80 -16.93
CA GLY A 200 4.53 20.49 -16.60
C GLY A 200 4.92 20.36 -15.14
N GLY A 201 4.35 19.41 -14.41
CA GLY A 201 4.75 19.06 -13.05
C GLY A 201 6.11 18.34 -12.97
N ALA A 202 6.62 17.85 -14.11
CA ALA A 202 7.93 17.25 -14.25
C ALA A 202 8.55 17.58 -15.61
N ASN A 203 9.88 17.68 -15.68
CA ASN A 203 10.62 17.98 -16.91
C ASN A 203 11.17 16.72 -17.61
N SER A 204 11.15 15.57 -16.93
CA SER A 204 11.63 14.29 -17.48
C SER A 204 10.85 13.12 -16.89
N ILE A 205 10.86 11.97 -17.59
CA ILE A 205 10.24 10.72 -17.12
C ILE A 205 10.75 10.34 -15.72
N LYS A 206 12.06 10.48 -15.49
CA LYS A 206 12.71 10.14 -14.22
C LYS A 206 12.21 11.03 -13.06
N GLU A 207 12.05 12.32 -13.31
CA GLU A 207 11.51 13.26 -12.32
C GLU A 207 10.04 12.96 -12.00
N ALA A 208 9.23 12.67 -13.03
CA ALA A 208 7.83 12.29 -12.84
C ALA A 208 7.68 11.02 -12.00
N LEU A 209 8.50 9.99 -12.26
CA LEU A 209 8.54 8.78 -11.45
C LEU A 209 8.93 9.08 -9.99
N ALA A 210 9.98 9.88 -9.78
CA ALA A 210 10.41 10.24 -8.42
C ALA A 210 9.30 10.94 -7.62
N ILE A 211 8.55 11.85 -8.27
CA ILE A 211 7.40 12.53 -7.66
C ILE A 211 6.29 11.53 -7.28
N LEU A 212 5.98 10.57 -8.16
CA LEU A 212 4.95 9.57 -7.88
C LEU A 212 5.36 8.63 -6.74
N THR A 213 6.62 8.18 -6.73
CA THR A 213 7.15 7.31 -5.67
C THR A 213 7.16 8.04 -4.32
N ASP A 214 7.69 9.27 -4.26
CA ASP A 214 7.69 10.09 -3.03
C ASP A 214 6.26 10.36 -2.53
N LYS A 215 5.31 10.66 -3.43
CA LYS A 215 3.90 10.83 -3.07
C LYS A 215 3.28 9.56 -2.50
N SER A 216 3.64 8.40 -3.05
CA SER A 216 3.19 7.11 -2.52
C SER A 216 3.77 6.86 -1.14
N GLU A 217 5.07 7.06 -0.93
CA GLU A 217 5.75 6.86 0.36
C GLU A 217 5.19 7.77 1.46
N ARG A 218 4.96 9.05 1.16
CA ARG A 218 4.34 9.99 2.12
C ARG A 218 2.92 9.59 2.51
N ARG A 219 2.13 9.04 1.58
CA ARG A 219 0.80 8.51 1.91
C ARG A 219 0.92 7.33 2.88
N LEU A 220 1.83 6.39 2.62
CA LEU A 220 2.07 5.26 3.52
C LEU A 220 2.54 5.74 4.90
N GLU A 221 3.41 6.76 4.97
CA GLU A 221 3.88 7.32 6.24
C GLU A 221 2.80 8.06 7.01
N THR A 222 1.91 8.78 6.31
CA THR A 222 0.77 9.47 6.93
C THR A 222 -0.22 8.46 7.50
N GLU A 223 -0.51 7.39 6.75
CA GLU A 223 -1.32 6.27 7.24
C GLU A 223 -0.69 5.65 8.49
N ARG A 224 0.63 5.37 8.48
CA ARG A 224 1.35 4.87 9.66
C ARG A 224 1.16 5.76 10.90
N LYS A 225 1.32 7.07 10.74
CA LYS A 225 1.15 8.03 11.85
C LYS A 225 -0.29 8.02 12.37
N SER A 226 -1.28 8.00 11.47
CA SER A 226 -2.69 7.92 11.87
C SER A 226 -3.02 6.63 12.62
N PHE A 227 -2.44 5.49 12.23
CA PHE A 227 -2.60 4.24 12.96
C PHE A 227 -1.94 4.29 14.35
N ALA A 228 -0.74 4.88 14.45
CA ALA A 228 -0.04 5.04 15.72
C ALA A 228 -0.80 5.96 16.69
N GLU A 229 -1.39 7.05 16.19
CA GLU A 229 -2.23 7.95 17.00
C GLU A 229 -3.51 7.25 17.49
N ILE A 230 -4.15 6.43 16.65
CA ILE A 230 -5.31 5.62 17.04
C ILE A 230 -4.90 4.60 18.13
N GLU A 231 -3.74 3.96 17.99
CA GLU A 231 -3.21 3.03 18.99
C GLU A 231 -2.94 3.74 20.33
N GLU A 232 -2.33 4.92 20.31
CA GLU A 232 -2.08 5.73 21.51
C GLU A 232 -3.39 6.11 22.22
N VAL A 233 -4.39 6.57 21.48
CA VAL A 233 -5.72 6.92 22.02
C VAL A 233 -6.43 5.69 22.61
N MET A 234 -6.31 4.51 21.98
CA MET A 234 -6.89 3.27 22.52
C MET A 234 -6.20 2.80 23.80
N THR A 235 -4.88 2.99 23.91
CA THR A 235 -4.12 2.64 25.13
C THR A 235 -4.40 3.58 26.30
N LEU A 236 -4.56 4.89 26.04
CA LEU A 236 -4.86 5.91 27.05
C LEU A 236 -6.27 5.76 27.65
N ASN A 237 -7.25 5.30 26.87
CA ASN A 237 -8.63 5.12 27.31
C ASN A 237 -8.88 3.88 28.19
N GLY A 238 -7.84 3.20 28.67
CA GLY A 238 -7.96 2.12 29.66
C GLY A 238 -8.68 0.86 29.16
N ASN A 239 -9.05 0.80 27.87
CA ASN A 239 -9.66 -0.36 27.25
C ASN A 239 -8.59 -1.41 26.91
N LYS A 240 -8.09 -2.10 27.94
CA LYS A 240 -7.24 -3.30 27.81
C LYS A 240 -7.90 -4.46 27.05
N LEU A 241 -9.18 -4.33 26.66
CA LEU A 241 -9.89 -5.29 25.80
C LEU A 241 -9.86 -4.95 24.30
N GLY A 242 -9.30 -3.81 23.89
CA GLY A 242 -9.27 -3.39 22.48
C GLY A 242 -8.01 -3.77 21.68
N VAL A 243 -6.94 -4.21 22.35
CA VAL A 243 -5.59 -4.26 21.75
C VAL A 243 -5.22 -5.63 21.12
N MET A 244 -6.16 -6.58 21.01
CA MET A 244 -5.89 -7.87 20.33
C MET A 244 -6.34 -7.94 18.87
N PHE A 245 -6.95 -6.89 18.35
CA PHE A 245 -7.29 -6.80 16.93
C PHE A 245 -6.63 -5.55 16.38
N TYR A 246 -5.97 -5.67 15.21
CA TYR A 246 -5.36 -4.59 14.43
C TYR A 246 -3.84 -4.35 14.54
N SER A 247 -3.06 -5.26 15.14
CA SER A 247 -1.67 -5.45 14.69
C SER A 247 -1.65 -6.44 13.51
N ALA A 248 -2.03 -5.97 12.34
CA ALA A 248 -1.61 -6.60 11.10
C ALA A 248 -0.89 -5.51 10.33
N ASP A 249 0.45 -5.58 10.36
CA ASP A 249 1.36 -4.78 9.57
C ASP A 249 0.82 -4.65 8.14
N ILE A 250 0.10 -3.56 7.90
CA ILE A 250 -0.05 -2.95 6.60
C ILE A 250 1.40 -2.65 6.20
N PHE A 251 1.98 -3.36 5.23
CA PHE A 251 2.79 -2.83 4.11
C PHE A 251 3.43 -3.96 3.31
N TYR A 252 3.56 -3.67 2.00
CA TYR A 252 4.04 -4.47 0.87
C TYR A 252 3.17 -5.65 0.46
#